data_AF-A0A833J195-F1
#
_entry.id   AF-A0A833J195-F1
#
_cell.length_a   1.000
_cell.length_b   1.000
_cell.length_c   1.000
_cell.angle_alpha   90.00
_cell.angle_beta   90.00
_cell.angle_gamma   90.00
#
_symmetry.space_group_name_H-M   'P 1'
#
loop_
_entity.id
_entity.type
_entity.pdbx_description
1 polymer ?
#
loop_
_entity_poly.entity_id
_entity_poly.type
_entity_poly.pdbx_seq_one_letter_code
_entity_poly.pdbx_strand_id
1 'polypeptide(L)'
;MGQRATSSQAAGGPSLSVRAAATRESAARHLPQRAVPAQFSDPQAYADGFDFSPFTAADVAFIYRIARDTADLWRHVTNMPLCHEPSEMAGVSRSTTLGLFADFECERLGFLKDRCVQELARRKPTDDAERDRILCIQILHEIECNGRIDRRDAPTLLIDALKAWG
;
A
#
# COMPACT_ATOMS: atom_id res chain seq x y z
N MET A 1 -46.68 -1.20 -39.26
CA MET A 1 -45.23 -1.49 -39.34
C MET A 1 -44.47 -0.17 -39.30
N GLY A 2 -43.54 -0.03 -38.38
CA GLY A 2 -42.74 1.19 -38.23
C GLY A 2 -41.91 1.12 -36.94
N GLN A 3 -40.84 0.32 -36.96
CA GLN A 3 -39.86 0.27 -35.89
C GLN A 3 -39.11 1.61 -35.82
N ARG A 4 -39.02 2.21 -34.63
CA ARG A 4 -37.95 3.15 -34.27
C ARG A 4 -37.19 2.57 -33.10
N ALA A 5 -36.07 1.93 -33.40
CA ALA A 5 -35.02 1.67 -32.43
C ALA A 5 -34.25 2.96 -32.20
N THR A 6 -34.25 3.48 -30.98
CA THR A 6 -33.30 4.50 -30.52
C THR A 6 -32.23 3.80 -29.70
N SER A 7 -31.16 3.36 -30.36
CA SER A 7 -29.92 2.99 -29.71
C SER A 7 -29.21 4.26 -29.24
N SER A 8 -29.32 4.56 -27.95
CA SER A 8 -28.50 5.59 -27.29
C SER A 8 -27.07 5.07 -27.17
N GLN A 9 -26.17 5.59 -28.02
CA GLN A 9 -24.72 5.43 -27.82
C GLN A 9 -24.31 6.25 -26.60
N ALA A 10 -24.12 5.57 -25.47
CA ALA A 10 -23.39 6.15 -24.35
C ALA A 10 -21.95 6.42 -24.80
N ALA A 11 -21.62 7.68 -25.04
CA ALA A 11 -20.26 8.11 -25.35
C ALA A 11 -19.33 7.69 -24.21
N GLY A 12 -18.43 6.76 -24.50
CA GLY A 12 -17.41 6.28 -23.57
C GLY A 12 -16.44 7.41 -23.24
N GLY A 13 -16.67 8.07 -22.11
CA GLY A 13 -15.73 9.03 -21.56
C GLY A 13 -14.39 8.34 -21.20
N PRO A 14 -13.29 9.10 -21.14
CA PRO A 14 -11.99 8.54 -20.77
C PRO A 14 -12.08 7.85 -19.41
N SER A 15 -11.45 6.68 -19.32
CA SER A 15 -11.41 5.90 -18.08
C SER A 15 -10.83 6.73 -16.93
N LEU A 16 -11.11 6.31 -15.69
CA LEU A 16 -10.53 6.94 -14.50
C LEU A 16 -8.99 6.93 -14.54
N SER A 17 -8.37 5.89 -15.07
CA SER A 17 -6.92 5.80 -15.23
C SER A 17 -6.37 6.85 -16.20
N VAL A 18 -7.05 7.09 -17.33
CA VAL A 18 -6.67 8.10 -18.33
C VAL A 18 -6.80 9.51 -17.74
N ARG A 19 -7.88 9.77 -16.98
CA ARG A 19 -8.06 11.05 -16.30
C ARG A 19 -7.01 11.28 -15.21
N ALA A 20 -6.70 10.27 -14.40
CA ALA A 20 -5.68 10.36 -13.37
C ALA A 20 -4.27 10.57 -13.95
N ALA A 21 -3.97 10.00 -15.12
CA ALA A 21 -2.73 10.26 -15.83
C ALA A 21 -2.65 11.71 -16.34
N ALA A 22 -3.71 12.20 -16.99
CA ALA A 22 -3.76 13.58 -17.49
C ALA A 22 -3.67 14.62 -16.36
N THR A 23 -4.33 14.37 -15.22
CA THR A 23 -4.23 15.24 -14.04
C THR A 23 -2.80 15.26 -13.48
N ARG A 24 -2.12 14.11 -13.38
CA ARG A 24 -0.72 14.04 -12.93
C ARG A 24 0.21 14.81 -13.86
N GLU A 25 0.03 14.65 -15.17
CA GLU A 25 0.83 15.35 -16.18
C GLU A 25 0.58 16.87 -16.19
N SER A 26 -0.66 17.30 -15.93
CA SER A 26 -0.97 18.72 -15.76
C SER A 26 -0.39 19.29 -14.46
N ALA A 27 -0.45 18.54 -13.36
CA ALA A 27 0.12 18.96 -12.08
C ALA A 27 1.66 19.07 -12.16
N ALA A 28 2.32 18.13 -12.83
CA ALA A 28 3.77 18.13 -13.03
C ALA A 28 4.29 19.38 -13.76
N ARG A 29 3.47 20.01 -14.61
CA ARG A 29 3.83 21.25 -15.34
C ARG A 29 3.77 22.52 -14.50
N HIS A 30 3.03 22.51 -13.40
CA HIS A 30 2.74 23.71 -12.61
C HIS A 30 3.27 23.65 -11.17
N LEU A 31 3.67 22.48 -10.69
CA LEU A 31 4.33 22.33 -9.41
C LEU A 31 5.84 22.53 -9.59
N PRO A 32 6.49 23.43 -8.82
CA PRO A 32 7.94 23.52 -8.82
C PRO A 32 8.50 22.17 -8.37
N GLN A 33 9.12 21.44 -9.30
CA GLN A 33 9.82 20.20 -9.02
C GLN A 33 11.07 20.52 -8.19
N ARG A 34 10.93 20.57 -6.87
CA ARG A 34 12.11 20.44 -6.02
C ARG A 34 12.48 18.96 -6.03
N ALA A 35 13.70 18.65 -6.45
CA ALA A 35 14.20 17.30 -6.51
C ALA A 35 14.06 16.65 -5.12
N VAL A 36 13.27 15.57 -5.04
CA VAL A 36 13.33 14.66 -3.90
C VAL A 36 14.79 14.21 -3.79
N PRO A 37 15.44 14.31 -2.62
CA PRO A 37 16.79 13.81 -2.45
C PRO A 37 16.87 12.37 -2.97
N ALA A 38 17.88 12.06 -3.79
CA ALA A 38 17.95 10.77 -4.49
C ALA A 38 17.86 9.57 -3.53
N GLN A 39 18.34 9.73 -2.30
CA GLN A 39 18.26 8.73 -1.23
C GLN A 39 16.84 8.38 -0.77
N PHE A 40 15.81 9.16 -1.12
CA PHE A 40 14.40 8.91 -0.80
C PHE A 40 13.56 8.56 -2.03
N SER A 41 14.20 8.29 -3.18
CA SER A 41 13.49 8.16 -4.46
C SER A 41 12.89 6.77 -4.73
N ASP A 42 13.36 5.73 -4.03
CA ASP A 42 12.92 4.36 -4.25
C ASP A 42 12.79 3.58 -2.92
N PRO A 43 11.70 3.80 -2.16
CA PRO A 43 11.43 3.04 -0.95
C PRO A 43 11.20 1.54 -1.21
N GLN A 44 10.75 1.17 -2.41
CA GLN A 44 10.47 -0.22 -2.76
C GLN A 44 11.74 -1.06 -2.89
N ALA A 45 12.81 -0.51 -3.48
CA ALA A 45 14.09 -1.21 -3.64
C ALA A 45 14.66 -1.76 -2.32
N TYR A 46 14.41 -1.09 -1.18
CA TYR A 46 14.82 -1.56 0.14
C TYR A 46 14.06 -2.81 0.59
N ALA A 47 12.77 -2.89 0.29
CA ALA A 47 11.95 -4.06 0.60
C ALA A 47 12.26 -5.22 -0.36
N ASP A 48 12.54 -4.93 -1.64
CA ASP A 48 12.89 -5.93 -2.64
C ASP A 48 14.26 -6.58 -2.38
N GLY A 49 15.19 -5.84 -1.79
CA GLY A 49 16.51 -6.35 -1.39
C GLY A 49 16.52 -7.17 -0.09
N PHE A 50 15.39 -7.28 0.63
CA PHE A 50 15.33 -8.02 1.89
C PHE A 50 15.20 -9.53 1.65
N ASP A 51 16.19 -10.30 2.11
CA ASP A 51 16.17 -11.76 2.03
C ASP A 51 15.42 -12.36 3.22
N PHE A 52 14.27 -12.99 2.95
CA PHE A 52 13.45 -13.67 3.95
C PHE A 52 13.83 -15.14 4.18
N SER A 53 14.75 -15.70 3.38
CA SER A 53 15.12 -17.11 3.44
C SER A 53 15.65 -17.60 4.80
N PRO A 54 16.40 -16.81 5.61
CA PRO A 54 16.89 -17.29 6.90
C PRO A 54 15.84 -17.24 8.02
N PHE A 55 14.68 -16.64 7.77
CA PHE A 55 13.66 -16.38 8.78
C PHE A 55 12.56 -17.45 8.76
N THR A 56 12.10 -17.88 9.93
CA THR A 56 10.91 -18.76 10.06
C THR A 56 9.62 -17.98 9.78
N ALA A 57 8.47 -18.63 9.58
CA ALA A 57 7.22 -17.88 9.39
C ALA A 57 6.82 -17.07 10.63
N ALA A 58 7.21 -17.54 11.83
CA ALA A 58 7.05 -16.77 13.06
C ALA A 58 7.90 -15.50 13.06
N ASP A 59 9.12 -15.55 12.54
CA ASP A 59 9.99 -14.38 12.39
C ASP A 59 9.44 -13.41 11.36
N VAL A 60 9.00 -13.89 10.19
CA VAL A 60 8.39 -13.03 9.15
C VAL A 60 7.12 -12.37 9.67
N ALA A 61 6.31 -13.10 10.44
CA ALA A 61 5.14 -12.56 11.12
C ALA A 61 5.48 -11.46 12.14
N PHE A 62 6.57 -11.65 12.89
CA PHE A 62 7.07 -10.67 13.82
C PHE A 62 7.59 -9.41 13.10
N ILE A 63 8.31 -9.58 11.99
CA ILE A 63 8.77 -8.49 11.12
C ILE A 63 7.58 -7.70 10.57
N TYR A 64 6.54 -8.39 10.07
CA TYR A 64 5.29 -7.75 9.62
C TYR A 64 4.73 -6.81 10.70
N ARG A 65 4.61 -7.30 11.94
CA ARG A 65 4.06 -6.52 13.04
C ARG A 65 4.92 -5.30 13.35
N ILE A 66 6.25 -5.46 13.43
CA ILE A 66 7.15 -4.34 13.67
C ILE A 66 7.04 -3.31 12.55
N ALA A 67 7.05 -3.76 11.28
CA ALA A 67 6.97 -2.88 10.13
C ALA A 67 5.68 -2.07 10.14
N ARG A 68 4.54 -2.72 10.40
CA ARG A 68 3.23 -2.10 10.57
C ARG A 68 3.21 -1.05 11.68
N ASP A 69 3.58 -1.45 12.91
CA ASP A 69 3.51 -0.56 14.07
C ASP A 69 4.46 0.65 13.89
N THR A 70 5.62 0.43 13.26
CA THR A 70 6.58 1.48 12.96
C THR A 70 6.10 2.40 11.82
N ALA A 71 5.43 1.87 10.79
CA ALA A 71 4.84 2.67 9.73
C ALA A 71 3.75 3.60 10.28
N ASP A 72 2.93 3.11 11.21
CA ASP A 72 1.93 3.93 11.89
C ASP A 72 2.59 5.06 12.69
N LEU A 73 3.70 4.80 13.39
CA LEU A 73 4.46 5.85 14.08
C LEU A 73 4.97 6.91 13.10
N TRP A 74 5.57 6.50 11.98
CA TRP A 74 6.02 7.44 10.95
C TRP A 74 4.87 8.25 10.36
N ARG A 75 3.71 7.64 10.14
CA ARG A 75 2.50 8.36 9.69
C ARG A 75 2.03 9.42 10.68
N HIS A 76 2.28 9.27 11.99
CA HIS A 76 2.02 10.35 12.94
C HIS A 76 3.06 11.47 12.80
N VAL A 77 4.32 11.12 12.59
CA VAL A 77 5.42 12.08 12.39
C VAL A 77 5.19 12.92 11.13
N THR A 78 4.76 12.33 10.02
CA THR A 78 4.52 13.06 8.76
C THR A 78 3.49 14.18 8.90
N ASN A 79 2.55 14.06 9.84
CA ASN A 79 1.53 15.07 10.14
C ASN A 79 2.00 16.16 11.14
N MET A 80 3.23 16.09 11.64
CA MET A 80 3.74 17.08 12.58
C MET A 80 4.11 18.41 11.88
N PRO A 81 3.96 19.56 12.56
CA PRO A 81 4.24 20.87 11.95
C PRO A 81 5.63 21.02 11.33
N LEU A 82 6.66 20.40 11.91
CA LEU A 82 8.04 20.47 11.40
C LEU A 82 8.26 19.69 10.09
N CYS A 83 7.34 18.79 9.75
CA CYS A 83 7.35 18.07 8.47
C CYS A 83 6.82 18.92 7.32
N HIS A 84 6.28 20.11 7.61
CA HIS A 84 5.69 21.00 6.63
C HIS A 84 6.40 22.36 6.61
N GLU A 85 6.76 22.84 5.41
CA GLU A 85 7.23 24.20 5.23
C GLU A 85 6.08 25.17 5.58
N PRO A 86 6.35 26.27 6.30
CA PRO A 86 5.36 27.33 6.49
C PRO A 86 4.93 27.86 5.11
N SER A 87 3.70 27.60 4.71
CA SER A 87 3.23 28.01 3.38
C SER A 87 2.81 29.49 3.38
N GLU A 88 3.51 30.33 2.62
CA GLU A 88 3.06 31.71 2.34
C GLU A 88 1.96 31.78 1.26
N MET A 89 1.78 30.71 0.48
CA MET A 89 0.75 30.60 -0.55
C MET A 89 -0.43 29.75 -0.06
N ALA A 90 -1.65 30.25 -0.26
CA ALA A 90 -2.88 29.60 0.16
C ALA A 90 -2.99 28.17 -0.41
N GLY A 91 -2.90 27.16 0.47
CA GLY A 91 -3.52 25.84 0.25
C GLY A 91 -2.63 24.66 -0.14
N VAL A 92 -1.32 24.83 -0.37
CA VAL A 92 -0.42 23.68 -0.65
C VAL A 92 0.70 23.62 0.37
N SER A 93 0.51 22.79 1.40
CA SER A 93 1.56 22.45 2.35
C SER A 93 2.67 21.69 1.62
N ARG A 94 3.92 22.15 1.74
CA ARG A 94 5.09 21.48 1.16
C ARG A 94 5.80 20.69 2.25
N SER A 95 6.31 19.51 1.94
CA SER A 95 7.09 18.73 2.91
C SER A 95 8.50 19.31 3.07
N THR A 96 8.97 19.43 4.32
CA THR A 96 10.39 19.67 4.61
C THR A 96 11.21 18.41 4.33
N THR A 97 12.54 18.48 4.43
CA THR A 97 13.39 17.26 4.36
C THR A 97 13.00 16.21 5.40
N LEU A 98 12.59 16.64 6.60
CA LEU A 98 12.09 15.73 7.64
C LEU A 98 10.77 15.08 7.22
N GLY A 99 9.85 15.86 6.64
CA GLY A 99 8.60 15.33 6.10
C GLY A 99 8.83 14.31 5.00
N LEU A 100 9.69 14.63 4.03
CA LEU A 100 10.07 13.71 2.95
C LEU A 100 10.72 12.42 3.47
N PHE A 101 11.56 12.50 4.51
CA PHE A 101 12.14 11.33 5.15
C PHE A 101 11.08 10.47 5.85
N ALA A 102 10.17 11.10 6.60
CA ALA A 102 9.11 10.39 7.31
C ALA A 102 8.13 9.72 6.34
N ASP A 103 7.78 10.38 5.22
CA ASP A 103 6.97 9.82 4.15
C ASP A 103 7.67 8.61 3.53
N PHE A 104 8.97 8.76 3.21
CA PHE A 104 9.80 7.68 2.68
C PHE A 104 9.84 6.47 3.62
N GLU A 105 10.07 6.65 4.92
CA GLU A 105 10.09 5.54 5.88
C GLU A 105 8.72 4.88 6.02
N CYS A 106 7.63 5.65 5.97
CA CYS A 106 6.28 5.11 5.96
C CYS A 106 6.04 4.22 4.72
N GLU A 107 6.42 4.68 3.53
CA GLU A 107 6.30 3.90 2.29
C GLU A 107 7.19 2.66 2.30
N ARG A 108 8.45 2.81 2.70
CA ARG A 108 9.44 1.72 2.78
C ARG A 108 8.94 0.58 3.68
N LEU A 109 8.36 0.91 4.83
CA LEU A 109 7.78 -0.06 5.74
C LEU A 109 6.47 -0.66 5.22
N GLY A 110 5.69 0.12 4.45
CA GLY A 110 4.55 -0.39 3.69
C GLY A 110 4.96 -1.49 2.71
N PHE A 111 5.98 -1.24 1.87
CA PHE A 111 6.50 -2.26 0.96
C PHE A 111 7.07 -3.47 1.70
N LEU A 112 7.78 -3.28 2.82
CA LEU A 112 8.28 -4.39 3.62
C LEU A 112 7.12 -5.25 4.19
N LYS A 113 6.02 -4.61 4.62
CA LYS A 113 4.81 -5.29 5.07
C LYS A 113 4.21 -6.15 3.97
N ASP A 114 4.07 -5.62 2.76
CA ASP A 114 3.56 -6.33 1.59
C ASP A 114 4.44 -7.55 1.26
N ARG A 115 5.77 -7.38 1.30
CA ARG A 115 6.73 -8.46 1.07
C ARG A 115 6.63 -9.57 2.13
N CYS A 116 6.41 -9.22 3.39
CA CYS A 116 6.18 -10.22 4.45
C CYS A 116 4.93 -11.05 4.15
N VAL A 117 3.84 -10.43 3.71
CA VAL A 117 2.58 -11.14 3.39
C VAL A 117 2.76 -12.05 2.17
N GLN A 118 3.42 -11.55 1.12
CA GLN A 118 3.75 -12.35 -0.07
C GLN A 118 4.60 -13.56 0.28
N GLU A 119 5.57 -13.39 1.18
CA GLU A 119 6.44 -14.46 1.64
C GLU A 119 5.66 -15.50 2.47
N LEU A 120 4.86 -15.06 3.44
CA LEU A 120 4.02 -15.94 4.24
C LEU A 120 3.02 -16.73 3.38
N ALA A 121 2.46 -16.10 2.33
CA ALA A 121 1.55 -16.76 1.39
C ALA A 121 2.21 -17.87 0.55
N ARG A 122 3.52 -17.80 0.32
CA ARG A 122 4.27 -18.81 -0.44
C ARG A 122 4.68 -20.01 0.40
N ARG A 123 4.73 -19.86 1.72
CA ARG A 123 5.19 -20.90 2.63
C ARG A 123 4.11 -21.96 2.83
N LYS A 124 4.54 -23.21 2.87
CA LYS A 124 3.69 -24.31 3.31
C LYS A 124 3.78 -24.39 4.85
N PRO A 125 2.68 -24.20 5.58
CA PRO A 125 2.71 -24.30 7.03
C PRO A 125 3.10 -25.71 7.46
N THR A 126 3.94 -25.80 8.48
CA THR A 126 4.42 -27.07 9.05
C THR A 126 3.46 -27.63 10.09
N ASP A 127 2.74 -26.75 10.79
CA ASP A 127 1.72 -27.08 11.78
C ASP A 127 0.50 -26.13 11.71
N ASP A 128 -0.53 -26.46 12.47
CA ASP A 128 -1.76 -25.66 12.53
C ASP A 128 -1.51 -24.27 13.11
N ALA A 129 -0.58 -24.12 14.06
CA ALA A 129 -0.28 -22.83 14.67
C ALA A 129 0.40 -21.86 13.69
N GLU A 130 1.26 -22.37 12.81
CA GLU A 130 1.88 -21.63 11.73
C GLU A 130 0.85 -21.27 10.65
N ARG A 131 -0.02 -22.22 10.27
CA ARG A 131 -1.14 -21.96 9.36
C ARG A 131 -2.02 -20.82 9.88
N ASP A 132 -2.42 -20.90 11.14
CA ASP A 132 -3.30 -19.91 11.77
C ASP A 132 -2.64 -18.52 11.81
N ARG A 133 -1.33 -18.47 12.08
CA ARG A 133 -0.56 -17.22 12.05
C ARG A 133 -0.51 -16.61 10.64
N ILE A 134 -0.26 -17.42 9.61
CA ILE A 134 -0.25 -16.97 8.21
C ILE A 134 -1.62 -16.39 7.85
N LEU A 135 -2.70 -17.12 8.14
CA LEU A 135 -4.08 -16.68 7.84
C LEU A 135 -4.45 -15.40 8.58
N CYS A 136 -4.12 -15.29 9.87
CA CYS A 136 -4.35 -14.08 10.66
C CYS A 136 -3.68 -12.86 10.04
N ILE A 137 -2.42 -12.99 9.59
CA ILE A 137 -1.67 -11.87 9.00
C ILE A 137 -2.26 -11.47 7.65
N GLN A 138 -2.58 -12.44 6.79
CA GLN A 138 -3.21 -12.17 5.49
C GLN A 138 -4.56 -11.46 5.66
N ILE A 139 -5.40 -11.92 6.61
CA ILE A 139 -6.67 -11.28 6.93
C ILE A 139 -6.46 -9.85 7.43
N LEU A 140 -5.56 -9.66 8.39
CA LEU A 140 -5.26 -8.34 8.94
C LEU A 140 -4.77 -7.40 7.84
N HIS A 141 -3.88 -7.87 6.97
CA HIS A 141 -3.35 -7.10 5.86
C HIS A 141 -4.44 -6.65 4.88
N GLU A 142 -5.35 -7.55 4.49
CA GLU A 142 -6.48 -7.22 3.63
C GLU A 142 -7.39 -6.16 4.25
N ILE A 143 -7.70 -6.30 5.55
CA ILE A 143 -8.51 -5.31 6.27
C ILE A 143 -7.81 -3.95 6.31
N GLU A 144 -6.49 -3.91 6.50
CA GLU A 144 -5.72 -2.67 6.56
C GLU A 144 -5.60 -1.96 5.22
N CYS A 145 -5.36 -2.71 4.14
CA CYS A 145 -5.16 -2.14 2.81
C CYS A 145 -6.49 -1.80 2.13
N ASN A 146 -7.49 -2.66 2.28
CA ASN A 146 -8.74 -2.58 1.52
C ASN A 146 -9.97 -2.24 2.38
N GLY A 147 -9.84 -2.20 3.71
CA GLY A 147 -10.97 -2.04 4.65
C GLY A 147 -11.90 -3.26 4.71
N ARG A 148 -11.63 -4.30 3.91
CA ARG A 148 -12.40 -5.53 3.79
C ARG A 148 -11.55 -6.62 3.15
N ILE A 149 -11.92 -7.87 3.35
CA ILE A 149 -11.34 -8.98 2.59
C ILE A 149 -12.00 -9.01 1.21
N ASP A 150 -11.29 -8.61 0.16
CA ASP A 150 -11.80 -8.68 -1.22
C ASP A 150 -11.51 -10.07 -1.81
N ARG A 151 -12.57 -10.75 -2.27
CA ARG A 151 -12.43 -12.05 -2.95
C ARG A 151 -11.74 -11.94 -4.31
N ARG A 152 -11.57 -10.74 -4.86
CA ARG A 152 -10.78 -10.54 -6.09
C ARG A 152 -9.29 -10.69 -5.83
N ASP A 153 -8.82 -10.15 -4.72
CA ASP A 153 -7.40 -10.11 -4.35
C ASP A 153 -7.02 -11.36 -3.52
N ALA A 154 -7.94 -11.82 -2.67
CA ALA A 154 -7.76 -12.99 -1.81
C ALA A 154 -8.97 -13.96 -1.89
N PRO A 155 -9.15 -14.68 -3.02
CA PRO A 155 -10.37 -15.44 -3.32
C PRO A 155 -10.69 -16.57 -2.34
N THR A 156 -9.67 -17.24 -1.81
CA THR A 156 -9.84 -18.41 -0.93
C THR A 156 -9.63 -18.09 0.54
N LEU A 157 -9.11 -16.91 0.89
CA LEU A 157 -8.64 -16.58 2.24
C LEU A 157 -9.70 -16.83 3.33
N LEU A 158 -10.94 -16.37 3.11
CA LEU A 158 -12.04 -16.61 4.04
C LEU A 158 -12.44 -18.08 4.12
N ILE A 159 -12.38 -18.82 3.00
CA ILE A 159 -12.70 -20.25 2.96
C ILE A 159 -11.62 -21.02 3.72
N ASP A 160 -10.36 -20.66 3.53
CA ASP A 160 -9.22 -21.32 4.16
C ASP A 160 -9.22 -21.04 5.67
N ALA A 161 -9.57 -19.83 6.09
CA ALA A 161 -9.82 -19.50 7.50
C ALA A 161 -10.99 -20.29 8.11
N LEU A 162 -12.12 -20.41 7.39
CA LEU A 162 -13.26 -21.22 7.84
C LEU A 162 -12.91 -22.70 7.98
N LYS A 163 -12.08 -23.25 7.09
CA LYS A 163 -11.61 -24.64 7.19
C LYS A 163 -10.62 -24.83 8.35
N ALA A 164 -9.84 -23.80 8.67
CA ALA A 164 -8.85 -23.86 9.73
C ALA A 164 -9.45 -23.74 11.13
N TRP A 165 -10.51 -22.91 11.30
CA TRP A 165 -11.05 -22.53 12.62
C TRP A 165 -12.51 -22.94 12.86
N GLY A 166 -13.18 -23.53 11.86
CA GLY A 166 -14.59 -23.93 11.90
C GLY A 166 -14.82 -25.40 12.23
#